data_AF-A0A2R6JKG0-F1
#
_entry.id   AF-A0A2R6JKG0-F1
#
_cell.length_a   1.000
_cell.length_b   1.000
_cell.length_c   1.000
_cell.angle_alpha   90.00
_cell.angle_beta   90.00
_cell.angle_gamma   90.00
#
_symmetry.space_group_name_H-M   'P 1'
#
loop_
_entity.id
_entity.type
_entity.pdbx_description
1 polymer ?
#
loop_
_entity_poly.entity_id
_entity_poly.type
_entity_poly.pdbx_seq_one_letter_code
_entity_poly.pdbx_strand_id
1 'polypeptide(L)'
;MSYRDRLAVGARWQLRLTRGLQVAMVGLFAVGLITRNTGVVVNAAAAFGVSLLPATLERDYDIPLNAGLTLWITTAVFLHALGAVVVPVAGVNVYNFVPWWDHLTHTLSSSIVAAVGYTTARAFDEHSEMVRLPPQFTFAFILVVTLAFGVFWEVIEFAIG
;
A
#
# COMPACT_ATOMS: atom_id res chain seq x y z
N MET A 1 -26.23 -20.25 12.33
CA MET A 1 -25.54 -19.30 11.42
C MET A 1 -24.87 -18.23 12.27
N SER A 2 -23.55 -18.20 12.29
CA SER A 2 -22.78 -17.26 13.13
C SER A 2 -22.64 -15.93 12.40
N TYR A 3 -22.61 -14.80 13.13
CA TYR A 3 -22.40 -13.46 12.56
C TYR A 3 -21.12 -13.34 11.71
N ARG A 4 -20.16 -14.26 11.89
CA ARG A 4 -18.96 -14.40 11.05
C ARG A 4 -19.27 -14.69 9.57
N ASP A 5 -20.40 -15.34 9.27
CA ASP A 5 -20.79 -15.71 7.90
C ASP A 5 -21.42 -14.53 7.11
N ARG A 6 -21.86 -13.47 7.81
CA ARG A 6 -22.56 -12.33 7.18
C ARG A 6 -21.65 -11.15 6.84
N LEU A 7 -20.48 -11.06 7.46
CA LEU A 7 -19.45 -10.05 7.17
C LEU A 7 -18.35 -10.57 6.23
N ALA A 8 -18.35 -11.88 5.98
CA ALA A 8 -17.52 -12.51 4.97
C ALA A 8 -18.08 -12.19 3.57
N VAL A 9 -17.71 -11.04 3.00
CA VAL A 9 -17.33 -11.08 1.57
C VAL A 9 -16.25 -12.16 1.52
N GLY A 10 -16.65 -13.41 1.20
CA GLY A 10 -15.89 -14.59 1.60
C GLY A 10 -14.41 -14.46 1.24
N ALA A 11 -13.48 -14.96 2.05
CA ALA A 11 -12.04 -14.81 1.81
C ALA A 11 -11.64 -15.09 0.34
N ARG A 12 -12.34 -16.03 -0.32
CA ARG A 12 -12.24 -16.29 -1.76
C ARG A 12 -12.49 -15.06 -2.65
N TRP A 13 -13.54 -14.28 -2.37
CA TRP A 13 -13.83 -13.02 -3.05
C TRP A 13 -12.78 -11.95 -2.77
N GLN A 14 -12.30 -11.80 -1.53
CA GLN A 14 -11.22 -10.85 -1.22
C GLN A 14 -9.94 -11.18 -2.00
N LEU A 15 -9.59 -12.47 -2.09
CA LEU A 15 -8.47 -12.94 -2.90
C LEU A 15 -8.70 -12.74 -4.41
N ARG A 16 -9.93 -12.95 -4.90
CA ARG A 16 -10.26 -12.66 -6.30
C ARG A 16 -10.14 -11.17 -6.63
N LEU A 17 -10.61 -10.30 -5.74
CA LEU A 17 -10.47 -8.84 -5.87
C LEU A 17 -9.00 -8.44 -5.86
N THR A 18 -8.22 -8.97 -4.93
CA THR A 18 -6.76 -8.78 -4.86
C THR A 18 -6.10 -9.12 -6.19
N ARG A 19 -6.40 -10.31 -6.75
CA ARG A 19 -5.86 -10.73 -8.06
C ARG A 19 -6.33 -9.82 -9.19
N GLY A 20 -7.59 -9.36 -9.15
CA GLY A 20 -8.11 -8.39 -10.11
C GLY A 20 -7.33 -7.08 -10.09
N LEU A 21 -7.05 -6.55 -8.90
CA LEU A 21 -6.22 -5.34 -8.73
C LEU A 21 -4.77 -5.57 -9.20
N GLN A 22 -4.20 -6.74 -8.92
CA GLN A 22 -2.87 -7.12 -9.41
C GLN A 22 -2.80 -7.15 -10.95
N VAL A 23 -3.80 -7.76 -11.60
CA VAL A 23 -3.91 -7.72 -13.06
C VAL A 23 -4.09 -6.29 -13.57
N ALA A 24 -4.88 -5.46 -12.87
CA ALA A 24 -5.05 -4.06 -13.22
C ALA A 24 -3.73 -3.28 -13.13
N MET A 25 -2.90 -3.52 -12.10
CA MET A 25 -1.56 -2.91 -11.98
C MET A 25 -0.62 -3.32 -13.13
N VAL A 26 -0.67 -4.57 -13.58
CA VAL A 26 0.05 -4.99 -14.81
C VAL A 26 -0.47 -4.23 -16.03
N GLY A 27 -1.78 -3.99 -16.11
CA GLY A 27 -2.38 -3.13 -17.11
C GLY A 27 -1.87 -1.68 -17.05
N LEU A 28 -1.81 -1.08 -15.85
CA LEU A 28 -1.28 0.27 -15.65
C LEU A 28 0.20 0.35 -16.05
N PHE A 29 0.99 -0.67 -15.71
CA PHE A 29 2.39 -0.76 -16.14
C PHE A 29 2.50 -0.77 -17.66
N ALA A 30 1.70 -1.58 -18.35
CA ALA A 30 1.66 -1.59 -19.82
C ALA A 30 1.23 -0.23 -20.40
N VAL A 31 0.25 0.45 -19.79
CA VAL A 31 -0.15 1.81 -20.18
C VAL A 31 1.01 2.78 -20.02
N GLY A 32 1.74 2.72 -18.89
CA GLY A 32 2.94 3.54 -18.66
C GLY A 32 4.00 3.33 -19.75
N LEU A 33 4.24 2.08 -20.16
CA LEU A 33 5.17 1.77 -21.24
C LEU A 33 4.71 2.33 -22.59
N ILE A 34 3.43 2.16 -22.94
CA ILE A 34 2.85 2.64 -24.22
C ILE A 34 2.89 4.16 -24.29
N THR A 35 2.57 4.83 -23.18
CA THR A 35 2.57 6.30 -23.06
C THR A 35 3.95 6.89 -22.80
N ARG A 36 4.98 6.06 -22.61
CA ARG A 36 6.34 6.44 -22.21
C ARG A 36 6.37 7.33 -20.97
N ASN A 37 5.47 7.06 -20.03
CA ASN A 37 5.37 7.79 -18.78
C ASN A 37 6.13 7.02 -17.68
N THR A 38 7.30 7.52 -17.30
CA THR A 38 8.17 6.92 -16.27
C THR A 38 7.50 6.88 -14.91
N GLY A 39 6.80 7.95 -14.51
CA GLY A 39 6.06 8.03 -13.27
C GLY A 39 5.03 6.90 -13.13
N VAL A 40 4.23 6.64 -14.17
CA VAL A 40 3.24 5.55 -14.19
C VAL A 40 3.92 4.18 -14.13
N VAL A 41 5.01 3.97 -14.88
CA VAL A 41 5.75 2.70 -14.90
C VAL A 41 6.30 2.38 -13.51
N VAL A 42 6.98 3.33 -12.86
CA VAL A 42 7.57 3.16 -11.53
C VAL A 42 6.49 2.92 -10.48
N ASN A 43 5.42 3.71 -10.49
CA ASN A 43 4.31 3.56 -9.56
C ASN A 43 3.62 2.20 -9.70
N ALA A 44 3.30 1.77 -10.93
CA ALA A 44 2.67 0.48 -11.16
C ALA A 44 3.58 -0.70 -10.78
N ALA A 45 4.89 -0.59 -11.06
CA ALA A 45 5.86 -1.63 -10.69
C ALA A 45 6.03 -1.72 -9.16
N ALA A 46 6.18 -0.59 -8.47
CA ALA A 46 6.29 -0.53 -7.02
C ALA A 46 5.02 -1.06 -6.35
N ALA A 47 3.84 -0.63 -6.81
CA ALA A 47 2.56 -1.09 -6.29
C ALA A 47 2.36 -2.60 -6.48
N PHE A 48 2.69 -3.11 -7.67
CA PHE A 48 2.63 -4.55 -7.91
C PHE A 48 3.58 -5.30 -6.98
N GLY A 49 4.83 -4.85 -6.84
CA GLY A 49 5.81 -5.45 -5.92
C GLY A 49 5.31 -5.49 -4.47
N VAL A 50 4.79 -4.37 -3.95
CA VAL A 50 4.22 -4.30 -2.59
C VAL A 50 3.03 -5.25 -2.43
N SER A 51 2.18 -5.38 -3.45
CA SER A 51 1.03 -6.30 -3.40
C SER A 51 1.41 -7.78 -3.35
N LEU A 52 2.64 -8.13 -3.70
CA LEU A 52 3.16 -9.50 -3.59
C LEU A 52 3.73 -9.80 -2.20
N LEU A 53 4.01 -8.78 -1.38
CA LEU A 53 4.59 -8.95 -0.05
C LEU A 53 3.82 -9.95 0.83
N PRO A 54 2.47 -9.92 0.87
CA PRO A 54 1.74 -10.89 1.69
C PRO A 54 2.01 -12.34 1.29
N ALA A 55 2.03 -12.62 -0.01
CA ALA A 55 2.29 -13.96 -0.53
C ALA A 55 3.74 -14.39 -0.30
N THR A 56 4.71 -13.47 -0.40
CA THR A 56 6.12 -13.79 -0.11
C THR A 56 6.36 -14.03 1.37
N LEU A 57 5.71 -13.26 2.25
CA LEU A 57 5.83 -13.45 3.70
C LEU A 57 5.24 -14.78 4.16
N GLU A 58 4.09 -15.17 3.60
CA GLU A 58 3.49 -16.48 3.87
C GLU A 58 4.37 -17.62 3.33
N ARG A 59 4.91 -17.49 2.11
CA ARG A 59 5.73 -18.54 1.48
C ARG A 59 7.09 -18.74 2.13
N ASP A 60 7.79 -17.64 2.43
CA ASP A 60 9.22 -17.68 2.80
C ASP A 60 9.44 -17.64 4.32
N TYR A 61 8.48 -17.11 5.08
CA TYR A 61 8.60 -16.91 6.53
C TYR A 61 7.46 -17.54 7.33
N ASP A 62 6.50 -18.22 6.69
CA ASP A 62 5.31 -18.81 7.32
C ASP A 62 4.52 -17.79 8.17
N ILE A 63 4.46 -16.53 7.70
CA ILE A 63 3.70 -15.44 8.33
C ILE A 63 2.33 -15.32 7.64
N PRO A 64 1.26 -15.91 8.18
CA PRO A 64 -0.04 -15.88 7.54
C PRO A 64 -0.67 -14.48 7.64
N LEU A 65 -0.95 -13.87 6.49
CA LEU A 65 -1.68 -12.61 6.40
C LEU A 65 -3.11 -12.87 5.95
N ASN A 66 -4.08 -12.37 6.70
CA ASN A 66 -5.48 -12.60 6.35
C ASN A 66 -5.85 -11.91 5.01
N ALA A 67 -6.83 -12.48 4.32
CA ALA A 67 -7.25 -12.01 2.99
C ALA A 67 -7.74 -10.55 2.98
N GLY A 68 -8.26 -10.05 4.11
CA GLY A 68 -8.68 -8.66 4.26
C GLY A 68 -7.50 -7.69 4.27
N LEU A 69 -6.45 -8.00 5.03
CA LEU A 69 -5.22 -7.20 5.10
C LEU A 69 -4.49 -7.21 3.75
N THR A 70 -4.44 -8.36 3.09
CA THR A 70 -3.87 -8.48 1.74
C THR A 70 -4.62 -7.59 0.74
N LEU A 71 -5.96 -7.61 0.79
CA LEU A 71 -6.79 -6.75 -0.05
C LEU A 71 -6.58 -5.27 0.29
N TRP A 72 -6.46 -4.92 1.57
CA TRP A 72 -6.24 -3.54 2.02
C TRP A 72 -4.92 -2.97 1.50
N ILE A 73 -3.82 -3.72 1.66
CA ILE A 73 -2.49 -3.35 1.15
C ILE A 73 -2.56 -3.16 -0.37
N THR A 74 -3.12 -4.14 -1.07
CA THR A 74 -3.23 -4.13 -2.53
C THR A 74 -4.09 -2.96 -3.03
N THR A 75 -5.17 -2.63 -2.32
CA THR A 75 -6.05 -1.51 -2.67
C THR A 75 -5.34 -0.18 -2.51
N ALA A 76 -4.62 0.05 -1.41
CA ALA A 76 -3.91 1.30 -1.18
C ALA A 76 -2.87 1.57 -2.28
N VAL A 77 -2.01 0.58 -2.56
CA VAL A 77 -0.96 0.75 -3.58
C VAL A 77 -1.51 0.81 -5.00
N PHE A 78 -2.61 0.11 -5.28
CA PHE A 78 -3.30 0.23 -6.56
C PHE A 78 -3.86 1.64 -6.77
N LEU A 79 -4.55 2.21 -5.77
CA LEU A 79 -5.12 3.55 -5.85
C LEU A 79 -4.05 4.63 -6.01
N HIS A 80 -2.92 4.46 -5.32
CA HIS A 80 -1.74 5.30 -5.49
C HIS A 80 -1.23 5.24 -6.93
N ALA A 81 -0.98 4.04 -7.46
CA ALA A 81 -0.51 3.87 -8.84
C ALA A 81 -1.49 4.40 -9.90
N LEU A 82 -2.80 4.26 -9.65
CA LEU A 82 -3.84 4.83 -10.50
C LEU A 82 -3.81 6.36 -10.50
N GLY A 83 -3.41 6.99 -9.40
CA GLY A 83 -3.25 8.44 -9.27
C GLY A 83 -2.36 9.05 -10.36
N ALA A 84 -1.27 8.37 -10.71
CA ALA A 84 -0.29 8.81 -11.71
C ALA A 84 -0.81 8.72 -13.17
N VAL A 85 -1.89 7.98 -13.41
CA VAL A 85 -2.39 7.71 -14.76
C VAL A 85 -3.09 8.95 -15.34
N VAL A 86 -2.76 9.28 -16.59
CA VAL A 86 -3.41 10.39 -17.34
C VAL A 86 -4.84 10.01 -17.73
N VAL A 87 -5.79 10.86 -17.40
CA VAL A 87 -7.19 10.75 -17.80
C VAL A 87 -7.34 11.32 -19.22
N PRO A 88 -7.68 10.52 -20.25
CA PRO A 88 -7.66 10.97 -21.65
C PRO A 88 -8.56 12.18 -21.94
N VAL A 89 -9.72 12.26 -21.28
CA VAL A 89 -10.69 13.36 -21.46
C VAL A 89 -10.27 14.67 -20.78
N ALA A 90 -9.38 14.61 -19.77
CA ALA A 90 -8.95 15.78 -19.01
C ALA A 90 -7.53 16.23 -19.36
N GLY A 91 -6.70 15.34 -19.94
CA GLY A 91 -5.30 15.62 -20.27
C GLY A 91 -4.37 15.73 -19.06
N VAL A 92 -4.87 15.48 -17.84
CA VAL A 92 -4.13 15.51 -16.59
C VAL A 92 -4.23 14.15 -15.88
N ASN A 93 -3.31 13.87 -14.95
CA ASN A 93 -3.36 12.65 -14.15
C ASN A 93 -4.51 12.68 -13.12
N VAL A 94 -4.85 11.51 -12.56
CA VAL A 94 -5.95 11.38 -11.58
C VAL A 94 -5.70 12.23 -10.33
N TYR A 95 -4.44 12.36 -9.90
CA TYR A 95 -4.06 13.26 -8.79
C TYR A 95 -4.52 14.70 -9.02
N ASN A 96 -4.36 15.22 -10.24
CA ASN A 96 -4.79 16.58 -10.58
C ASN A 96 -6.26 16.67 -11.00
N PHE A 97 -6.87 15.55 -11.42
CA PHE A 97 -8.26 15.52 -11.87
C PHE A 97 -9.26 15.45 -10.71
N VAL A 98 -8.92 14.74 -9.63
CA VAL A 98 -9.82 14.49 -8.49
C VAL A 98 -9.24 15.12 -7.21
N PRO A 99 -9.80 16.24 -6.71
CA PRO A 99 -9.16 17.06 -5.67
C PRO A 99 -8.82 16.37 -4.34
N TRP A 100 -9.52 15.29 -3.99
CA TRP A 100 -9.34 14.56 -2.74
C TRP A 100 -8.53 13.27 -2.90
N TRP A 101 -8.11 12.93 -4.13
CA TRP A 101 -7.42 11.68 -4.43
C TRP A 101 -6.08 11.58 -3.71
N ASP A 102 -5.34 12.67 -3.70
CA ASP A 102 -4.09 12.82 -2.96
C ASP A 102 -4.30 12.48 -1.48
N HIS A 103 -5.22 13.16 -0.81
CA HIS A 103 -5.53 12.92 0.60
C HIS A 103 -5.95 11.47 0.88
N LEU A 104 -6.75 10.85 0.00
CA LEU A 104 -7.15 9.45 0.14
C LEU A 104 -5.94 8.53 0.09
N THR A 105 -5.14 8.63 -0.97
CA THR A 105 -3.99 7.74 -1.20
C THR A 105 -2.95 7.91 -0.11
N HIS A 106 -2.64 9.15 0.29
CA HIS A 106 -1.76 9.43 1.41
C HIS A 106 -2.29 8.87 2.73
N THR A 107 -3.59 8.98 3.00
CA THR A 107 -4.17 8.43 4.24
C THR A 107 -4.08 6.90 4.25
N LEU A 108 -4.44 6.24 3.14
CA LEU A 108 -4.39 4.79 3.03
C LEU A 108 -2.96 4.26 3.12
N SER A 109 -2.03 4.82 2.34
CA SER A 109 -0.62 4.45 2.36
C SER A 109 0.02 4.71 3.73
N SER A 110 -0.26 5.87 4.35
CA SER A 110 0.22 6.19 5.69
C SER A 110 -0.30 5.21 6.75
N SER A 111 -1.54 4.73 6.62
CA SER A 111 -2.09 3.71 7.53
C SER A 111 -1.30 2.40 7.49
N ILE A 112 -0.83 2.01 6.30
CA ILE A 112 -0.02 0.80 6.11
C ILE A 112 1.37 1.00 6.70
N VAL A 113 2.03 2.13 6.41
CA VAL A 113 3.35 2.46 6.94
C VAL A 113 3.32 2.53 8.47
N ALA A 114 2.29 3.19 9.03
CA ALA A 114 2.09 3.27 10.47
C ALA A 114 1.88 1.89 11.10
N ALA A 115 1.09 1.02 10.47
CA ALA A 115 0.89 -0.35 10.92
C ALA A 115 2.21 -1.16 10.91
N VAL A 116 3.02 -1.04 9.85
CA VAL A 116 4.35 -1.68 9.77
C VAL A 116 5.29 -1.13 10.85
N GLY A 117 5.31 0.18 11.07
CA GLY A 117 6.09 0.80 12.15
C GLY A 117 5.66 0.29 13.53
N TYR A 118 4.36 0.24 13.79
CA TYR A 118 3.82 -0.27 15.05
C TYR A 118 4.18 -1.73 15.28
N THR A 119 3.95 -2.62 14.31
CA THR A 119 4.23 -4.05 14.47
C THR A 119 5.72 -4.31 14.65
N THR A 120 6.57 -3.56 13.94
CA THR A 120 8.03 -3.64 14.11
C THR A 120 8.45 -3.22 15.52
N ALA A 121 7.99 -2.06 15.99
CA ALA A 121 8.30 -1.58 17.34
C ALA A 121 7.81 -2.57 18.40
N ARG A 122 6.59 -3.10 18.24
CA ARG A 122 6.02 -4.06 19.17
C ARG A 122 6.76 -5.39 19.19
N ALA A 123 7.21 -5.88 18.03
CA ALA A 123 8.01 -7.09 17.96
C ALA A 123 9.31 -6.96 18.76
N PHE A 124 10.02 -5.83 18.67
CA PHE A 124 11.22 -5.57 19.47
C PHE A 124 10.91 -5.48 20.96
N ASP A 125 9.85 -4.75 21.34
CA ASP A 125 9.45 -4.59 22.75
C ASP A 125 8.99 -5.91 23.40
N GLU A 126 8.39 -6.83 22.62
CA GLU A 126 7.93 -8.13 23.12
C GLU A 126 9.02 -9.21 23.15
N HIS A 127 9.94 -9.21 22.17
CA HIS A 127 10.88 -10.32 21.96
C HIS A 127 12.32 -10.00 22.35
N SER A 128 12.60 -8.79 22.84
CA SER A 128 13.92 -8.41 23.34
C SER A 128 13.87 -8.11 24.83
N GLU A 129 14.68 -8.83 25.62
CA GLU A 129 14.84 -8.53 27.04
C GLU A 129 15.59 -7.20 27.29
N MET A 130 16.29 -6.69 26.26
CA MET A 130 17.09 -5.46 26.33
C MET A 130 16.33 -4.20 25.91
N VAL A 131 15.18 -4.33 25.26
CA VAL A 131 14.45 -3.20 24.68
C VAL A 131 13.06 -3.12 25.31
N ARG A 132 12.76 -1.98 25.94
CA ARG A 132 11.41 -1.62 26.35
C ARG A 132 11.03 -0.27 25.78
N LEU A 133 9.89 -0.19 25.10
CA LEU A 133 9.42 1.00 24.41
C LEU A 133 8.19 1.58 25.13
N PRO A 134 8.34 2.70 25.88
CA PRO A 134 7.20 3.36 26.51
C PRO A 134 6.14 3.80 25.49
N PRO A 135 4.85 3.86 25.85
CA PRO A 135 3.77 4.22 24.92
C PRO A 135 3.99 5.56 24.20
N GLN A 136 4.56 6.55 24.91
CA GLN A 136 4.87 7.87 24.36
C GLN A 136 5.97 7.80 23.29
N PHE A 137 6.98 6.97 23.50
CA PHE A 137 8.05 6.75 22.53
C PHE A 137 7.50 6.03 21.29
N THR A 138 6.70 4.98 21.47
CA THR A 138 6.08 4.24 20.36
C THR A 138 5.21 5.14 19.50
N PHE A 139 4.42 6.04 20.11
CA PHE A 139 3.65 7.04 19.38
C PHE A 139 4.54 7.95 18.53
N ALA A 140 5.57 8.55 19.14
CA ALA A 140 6.50 9.44 18.44
C ALA A 140 7.25 8.71 17.31
N PHE A 141 7.68 7.48 17.56
CA PHE A 141 8.35 6.62 16.59
C PHE A 141 7.46 6.37 15.36
N ILE A 142 6.22 5.94 15.56
CA ILE A 142 5.28 5.67 14.46
C ILE A 142 5.02 6.94 13.67
N LEU A 143 4.81 8.08 14.35
CA LEU A 143 4.60 9.36 13.70
C LEU A 143 5.81 9.75 12.83
N VAL A 144 7.02 9.69 13.39
CA VAL A 144 8.26 10.06 12.68
C VAL A 144 8.52 9.13 11.50
N VAL A 145 8.37 7.80 11.67
CA VAL A 145 8.56 6.83 10.60
C VAL A 145 7.56 7.05 9.47
N THR A 146 6.29 7.28 9.80
CA THR A 146 5.24 7.52 8.80
C THR A 146 5.52 8.80 8.00
N LEU A 147 5.89 9.89 8.68
CA LEU A 147 6.26 11.15 8.03
C LEU A 147 7.53 11.00 7.19
N ALA A 148 8.56 10.35 7.72
CA ALA A 148 9.83 10.15 7.01
C ALA A 148 9.63 9.31 5.74
N PHE A 149 8.82 8.26 5.80
CA PHE A 149 8.49 7.46 4.63
C PHE A 149 7.69 8.26 3.60
N GLY A 150 6.73 9.08 4.05
CA GLY A 150 5.99 10.00 3.18
C GLY A 150 6.93 10.96 2.44
N VAL A 151 7.82 11.65 3.17
CA VAL A 151 8.82 12.54 2.57
C VAL A 151 9.75 11.79 1.61
N PHE A 152 10.22 10.61 2.00
CA PHE A 152 11.07 9.79 1.14
C PHE A 152 10.39 9.44 -0.18
N TRP A 153 9.10 9.09 -0.13
CA TRP A 153 8.31 8.78 -1.31
C TRP A 153 8.12 10.01 -2.22
N GLU A 154 7.77 11.17 -1.66
CA GLU A 154 7.65 12.42 -2.42
C GLU A 154 8.94 12.79 -3.17
N VAL A 155 10.10 12.55 -2.55
CA VAL A 155 11.40 12.80 -3.19
C VAL A 155 11.63 11.86 -4.38
N ILE A 156 11.19 10.60 -4.30
CA ILE A 156 11.24 9.68 -5.43
C ILE A 156 10.34 10.18 -6.55
N GLU A 157 9.09 10.54 -6.25
CA GLU A 157 8.13 11.03 -7.24
C GLU A 157 8.64 12.30 -7.94
N PHE A 158 9.21 13.24 -7.18
CA PHE A 158 9.84 14.43 -7.74
C PHE A 158 11.01 14.10 -8.68
N ALA A 159 11.80 13.06 -8.38
CA ALA A 159 12.95 12.69 -9.19
C ALA A 159 12.59 11.96 -10.50
N ILE A 160 11.45 11.25 -10.54
CA ILE A 160 11.04 10.43 -11.70
C ILE A 160 10.12 11.14 -12.70
N GLY A 161 9.59 12.32 -12.34
CA GLY A 161 8.82 13.21 -13.22
C GLY A 161 7.31 13.05 -13.13
#